data_AF-A0A1Y2LG85-F1
#
_entry.id   AF-A0A1Y2LG85-F1
#
_cell.length_a   1.000
_cell.length_b   1.000
_cell.length_c   1.000
_cell.angle_alpha   90.00
_cell.angle_beta   90.00
_cell.angle_gamma   90.00
#
_symmetry.space_group_name_H-M   'P 1'
#
loop_
_entity.id
_entity.type
_entity.pdbx_description
1 polymer ?
#
loop_
_entity_poly.entity_id
_entity_poly.type
_entity_poly.pdbx_seq_one_letter_code
_entity_poly.pdbx_strand_id
1 'polypeptide(L)' 'MSDTRITMPHRHTVRYEKGNSIIDFEVELLQGGIVFYRRGAKIISGQNQNLESATNAVEDWIKLKFGHVEVDYSD' A
#
# COMPACT_ATOMS: atom_id res chain seq x y z
N MET A 1 -5.27 -20.87 3.98
CA MET A 1 -4.97 -19.90 2.90
C MET A 1 -4.91 -18.54 3.55
N SER A 2 -3.77 -17.87 3.51
CA SER A 2 -3.63 -16.53 4.10
C SER A 2 -4.25 -15.53 3.13
N ASP A 3 -5.55 -15.29 3.25
CA ASP A 3 -6.23 -14.27 2.45
C ASP A 3 -5.53 -12.93 2.65
N THR A 4 -4.88 -12.47 1.59
CA THR A 4 -4.24 -11.17 1.55
C THR A 4 -5.29 -10.20 1.03
N ARG A 5 -5.56 -9.15 1.80
CA ARG A 5 -6.58 -8.16 1.48
C ARG A 5 -5.94 -6.79 1.38
N ILE A 6 -6.19 -6.10 0.26
CA ILE A 6 -5.74 -4.73 0.03
C ILE A 6 -6.97 -3.86 -0.17
N THR A 7 -7.08 -2.80 0.62
CA THR A 7 -8.22 -1.86 0.60
C THR A 7 -7.74 -0.43 0.65
N MET A 8 -8.60 0.51 0.27
CA MET A 8 -8.31 1.95 0.38
C MET A 8 -9.36 2.59 1.30
N PRO A 9 -9.20 2.45 2.64
CA PRO A 9 -10.22 2.89 3.59
C PRO A 9 -10.38 4.41 3.65
N HIS A 10 -9.31 5.14 3.31
CA HIS A 10 -9.29 6.61 3.27
C HIS A 10 -8.68 7.09 1.97
N ARG A 11 -9.00 8.34 1.58
CA ARG A 11 -8.55 8.95 0.32
C ARG A 11 -7.02 8.97 0.16
N HIS A 12 -6.27 8.95 1.25
CA HIS A 12 -4.81 9.05 1.29
C HIS A 12 -4.14 7.81 1.88
N THR A 13 -4.85 6.68 1.97
CA THR A 13 -4.34 5.49 2.64
C THR A 13 -4.75 4.22 1.93
N VAL A 14 -3.77 3.38 1.60
CA VAL A 14 -3.98 2.00 1.15
C VAL A 14 -3.55 1.06 2.26
N ARG A 15 -4.46 0.20 2.68
CA ARG A 15 -4.26 -0.78 3.75
C ARG A 15 -4.01 -2.16 3.18
N TYR A 16 -2.92 -2.78 3.64
CA TYR A 16 -2.58 -4.17 3.44
C TYR A 16 -2.89 -4.98 4.70
N GLU A 17 -3.63 -6.07 4.56
CA GLU A 17 -3.98 -7.00 5.63
C GLU A 17 -3.60 -8.43 5.23
N LYS A 18 -2.83 -9.11 6.08
CA LYS A 18 -2.51 -10.53 5.91
C LYS A 18 -2.33 -11.20 7.27
N GLY A 19 -3.23 -12.13 7.59
CA GLY A 19 -3.28 -12.74 8.92
C GLY A 19 -3.50 -11.67 9.99
N ASN A 20 -2.58 -11.56 10.95
CA ASN A 20 -2.62 -10.55 12.02
C ASN A 20 -1.82 -9.27 11.70
N SER A 21 -1.27 -9.17 10.49
CA SER A 21 -0.49 -8.00 10.07
C SER A 21 -1.37 -7.01 9.33
N ILE A 22 -1.35 -5.76 9.78
CA ILE A 22 -2.04 -4.62 9.15
C ILE A 22 -1.00 -3.53 8.94
N ILE A 23 -0.85 -3.10 7.69
CA ILE A 23 0.09 -2.06 7.29
C ILE A 23 -0.67 -1.04 6.45
N ASP A 24 -0.61 0.22 6.85
CA ASP A 24 -1.16 1.34 6.11
C ASP A 24 -0.05 2.01 5.33
N PHE A 25 -0.29 2.28 4.05
CA PHE A 25 0.61 3.01 3.18
C PHE A 25 -0.02 4.34 2.78
N GLU A 26 0.80 5.38 2.76
CA GLU A 26 0.39 6.69 2.29
C GLU A 26 0.31 6.74 0.76
N VAL A 27 -0.74 7.39 0.28
CA VAL A 27 -0.94 7.68 -1.15
C VAL A 27 -1.47 9.08 -1.35
N GLU A 28 -1.16 9.67 -2.50
CA GLU A 28 -1.74 10.93 -2.95
C GLU A 28 -2.55 10.71 -4.23
N LEU A 29 -3.86 11.00 -4.19
CA LEU A 29 -4.69 10.95 -5.38
C LEU A 29 -4.57 12.24 -6.19
N LEU A 30 -4.11 12.11 -7.43
CA LEU A 30 -4.03 13.18 -8.41
C LEU A 30 -5.27 13.18 -9.32
N GLN A 31 -5.46 14.25 -10.09
CA GLN A 31 -6.62 14.41 -10.98
C GLN A 31 -6.74 13.29 -12.04
N GLY A 32 -5.63 12.60 -12.36
CA GLY A 32 -5.60 11.51 -13.33
C GLY A 32 -4.82 10.27 -12.88
N GLY A 33 -4.46 10.16 -11.60
CA GLY A 33 -3.57 9.08 -11.14
C GLY A 33 -3.39 9.06 -9.63
N ILE A 34 -2.34 8.38 -9.20
CA ILE A 34 -2.01 8.20 -7.79
C ILE A 34 -0.50 8.17 -7.61
N VAL A 35 -0.02 8.82 -6.55
CA VAL A 35 1.35 8.68 -6.06
C VAL A 35 1.33 7.70 -4.91
N PHE A 36 2.19 6.69 -4.97
CA PHE A 36 2.39 5.72 -3.90
C PHE A 36 3.72 5.98 -3.18
N TYR A 37 3.67 6.25 -1.89
CA TYR A 37 4.86 6.50 -1.07
C TYR A 37 5.28 5.20 -0.37
N ARG A 38 6.32 4.54 -0.89
CA ARG A 38 6.82 3.28 -0.31
C ARG A 38 7.28 3.43 1.14
N ARG A 39 7.71 4.64 1.52
CA ARG A 39 8.17 4.99 2.88
C ARG A 39 7.09 5.35 3.87
N GLY A 40 5.90 5.76 3.41
CA GLY A 40 4.78 6.14 4.26
C GLY A 40 4.11 4.94 4.95
N ALA A 41 4.81 3.82 5.08
CA ALA A 41 4.28 2.58 5.60
C ALA A 41 4.23 2.60 7.13
N LYS A 42 3.03 2.56 7.67
CA LYS A 42 2.74 2.52 9.10
C LYS A 42 2.21 1.15 9.48
N ILE A 43 2.98 0.43 10.29
CA ILE A 43 2.55 -0.87 10.84
C ILE A 43 1.53 -0.59 11.94
N ILE A 44 0.29 -1.01 11.71
CA ILE A 44 -0.80 -0.86 12.68
C ILE A 44 -0.82 -2.06 13.64
N SER A 45 -0.56 -3.26 13.11
CA SER A 45 -0.51 -4.52 13.87
C SER A 45 0.40 -5.53 13.19
N GLY A 46 0.97 -6.45 13.96
CA GLY A 46 1.84 -7.53 13.46
C GLY A 46 3.33 -7.17 13.47
N GLN A 47 4.12 -8.01 12.81
CA GLN A 47 5.58 -7.86 12.77
C GLN A 47 6.04 -7.22 11.45
N ASN A 48 7.14 -6.46 11.52
CA ASN A 48 7.74 -5.75 10.39
C ASN A 48 8.39 -6.68 9.33
N GLN A 49 8.42 -8.00 9.57
CA GLN A 49 9.16 -8.96 8.73
C GLN A 49 8.63 -9.09 7.29
N ASN A 50 7.45 -8.52 6.99
CA ASN A 50 6.83 -8.60 5.67
C ASN A 50 6.66 -7.26 4.96
N LEU A 51 7.35 -6.20 5.39
CA LEU A 51 7.13 -4.86 4.85
C LEU A 51 7.39 -4.79 3.34
N GLU A 52 8.53 -5.29 2.86
CA GLU A 52 8.86 -5.28 1.43
C GLU A 52 7.82 -6.06 0.59
N SER A 53 7.41 -7.23 1.06
CA SER A 53 6.37 -8.03 0.41
C SER A 53 5.02 -7.32 0.36
N ALA A 54 4.67 -6.60 1.45
CA ALA A 54 3.45 -5.80 1.50
C ALA A 54 3.54 -4.59 0.56
N THR A 55 4.67 -3.90 0.52
CA THR A 55 4.92 -2.77 -0.38
C THR A 55 4.74 -3.18 -1.84
N ASN A 56 5.36 -4.29 -2.25
CA ASN A 56 5.26 -4.78 -3.62
C ASN A 56 3.82 -5.20 -3.96
N ALA A 57 3.12 -5.88 -3.06
CA ALA A 57 1.72 -6.27 -3.27
C ALA A 57 0.78 -5.05 -3.39
N VAL A 58 1.01 -4.01 -2.59
CA VAL A 58 0.26 -2.75 -2.68
C VAL A 58 0.58 -2.01 -3.98
N GLU A 59 1.85 -1.94 -4.38
CA GLU A 59 2.27 -1.34 -5.63
C GLU A 59 1.58 -2.00 -6.84
N ASP A 60 1.59 -3.34 -6.90
CA ASP A 60 0.91 -4.10 -7.96
C ASP A 60 -0.60 -3.86 -7.95
N TRP A 61 -1.22 -3.84 -6.78
CA TRP A 61 -2.66 -3.56 -6.65
C TRP A 61 -3.02 -2.15 -7.13
N ILE A 62 -2.21 -1.14 -6.79
CA ILE A 62 -2.41 0.24 -7.22
C ILE A 62 -2.26 0.35 -8.75
N LYS A 63 -1.23 -0.28 -9.34
CA LYS A 63 -1.02 -0.34 -10.80
C LYS A 63 -2.18 -0.98 -11.56
N LEU A 64 -2.91 -1.92 -10.95
CA LEU A 64 -4.11 -2.51 -11.54
C LEU A 64 -5.35 -1.61 -11.40
N LYS A 65 -5.42 -0.81 -10.33
CA LYS A 65 -6.58 0.02 -9.99
C LYS A 65 -6.59 1.38 -10.70
N PHE A 66 -5.41 1.93 -11.02
CA PHE A 66 -5.26 3.28 -11.54
C PHE A 66 -4.51 3.27 -12.87
N GLY A 67 -4.97 4.07 -13.83
CA GLY A 67 -4.35 4.15 -15.17
C GLY A 67 -3.00 4.88 -15.19
N HIS A 68 -2.71 5.69 -14.18
CA HIS A 68 -1.43 6.37 -14.00
C HIS A 68 -0.99 6.26 -12.55
N VAL A 69 0.20 5.68 -12.33
CA VAL A 69 0.77 5.43 -11.01
C VAL A 69 2.21 5.94 -10.98
N GLU A 70 2.48 6.85 -10.06
CA GLU A 70 3.84 7.26 -9.71
C GLU A 70 4.24 6.57 -8.40
N VAL A 71 5.47 6.09 -8.33
CA VAL A 71 6.00 5.44 -7.13
C VAL A 71 7.18 6.26 -6.65
N ASP A 72 7.09 6.76 -5.42
CA ASP A 72 8.21 7.44 -4.78
C ASP A 72 9.15 6.39 -4.16
N TYR A 73 10.35 6.33 -4.73
CA TYR A 73 11.45 5.46 -4.31
C TYR A 73 12.48 6.20 -3.45
N SER A 74 12.18 7.43 -3.01
CA SER A 74 13.14 8.26 -2.30
C SER A 74 13.62 7.54 -1.03
N ASP A 75 14.93 7.25 -0.97
CA ASP A 75 15.62 6.71 0.21
C ASP A 75 16.08 7.84 1.19
#